data_AF-A0A2P8B3K7-F1
#
_entry.id   AF-A0A2P8B3K7-F1
#
_cell.length_a   1.000
_cell.length_b   1.000
_cell.length_c   1.000
_cell.angle_alpha   90.00
_cell.angle_beta   90.00
_cell.angle_gamma   90.00
#
_symmetry.space_group_name_H-M   'P 1'
#
loop_
_entity.id
_entity.type
_entity.pdbx_description
1 polymer ?
#
loop_
_entity_poly.entity_id
_entity_poly.type
_entity_poly.pdbx_seq_one_letter_code
_entity_poly.pdbx_strand_id
1 'polypeptide(L)'
;MNPSITASIRAEALFVSDLQASEDPAPAQIRAVILRSLGQHRTAGCAALVAQEYGDHPSEAVERMRWAVAAVRTAYARPEHAGSTFLRRERRERRRSAGAARATVRLG
;
A
#
# COMPACT_ATOMS: atom_id res chain seq x y z
N MET A 1 -4.27 -21.88 -19.68
CA MET A 1 -4.76 -21.34 -18.40
C MET A 1 -4.30 -19.90 -18.31
N ASN A 2 -5.19 -18.91 -18.40
CA ASN A 2 -4.81 -17.51 -18.28
C ASN A 2 -4.59 -17.23 -16.78
N PRO A 3 -3.36 -16.95 -16.30
CA PRO A 3 -3.11 -16.85 -14.87
C PRO A 3 -3.85 -15.62 -14.33
N SER A 4 -4.96 -15.85 -13.63
CA SER A 4 -5.62 -14.79 -12.89
C SER A 4 -4.64 -14.29 -11.84
N ILE A 5 -4.25 -13.02 -11.92
CA ILE A 5 -3.31 -12.40 -10.99
C ILE A 5 -3.91 -12.49 -9.58
N THR A 6 -3.20 -13.19 -8.69
CA THR A 6 -3.61 -13.40 -7.29
C THR A 6 -3.26 -12.19 -6.42
N ALA A 7 -3.78 -12.14 -5.19
CA ALA A 7 -3.41 -11.09 -4.24
C ALA A 7 -1.91 -11.14 -3.85
N SER A 8 -1.31 -12.33 -3.79
CA SER A 8 0.13 -12.50 -3.51
C SER A 8 0.98 -11.89 -4.62
N ILE A 9 0.68 -12.21 -5.89
CA ILE A 9 1.40 -11.66 -7.05
C ILE A 9 1.33 -10.13 -7.08
N ARG A 10 0.17 -9.55 -6.71
CA ARG A 10 0.04 -8.09 -6.59
C ARG A 10 0.90 -7.52 -5.46
N ALA A 11 0.97 -8.20 -4.32
CA ALA A 11 1.77 -7.76 -3.18
C ALA A 11 3.26 -7.84 -3.52
N GLU A 12 3.72 -8.91 -4.16
CA GLU A 12 5.10 -9.07 -4.65
C GLU A 12 5.46 -7.98 -5.67
N ALA A 13 4.58 -7.71 -6.63
CA ALA A 13 4.80 -6.65 -7.62
C ALA A 13 4.84 -5.25 -7.00
N LEU A 14 4.03 -5.00 -5.96
CA LEU A 14 4.06 -3.74 -5.23
C LEU A 14 5.30 -3.62 -4.34
N PHE A 15 5.71 -4.73 -3.72
CA PHE A 15 6.91 -4.82 -2.87
C PHE A 15 8.16 -4.36 -3.62
N VAL A 16 8.37 -4.86 -4.85
CA VAL A 16 9.54 -4.55 -5.67
C VAL A 16 9.49 -3.18 -6.36
N SER A 17 8.39 -2.43 -6.18
CA SER A 17 8.26 -1.10 -6.76
C SER A 17 8.91 -0.03 -5.89
N ASP A 18 9.17 1.15 -6.46
CA ASP A 18 9.67 2.30 -5.70
C ASP A 18 8.59 3.00 -4.84
N LEU A 19 7.32 2.61 -4.96
CA LEU A 19 6.22 3.29 -4.29
C LEU A 19 6.30 3.10 -2.76
N GLN A 20 6.22 4.19 -2.01
CA GLN A 20 6.34 4.19 -0.55
C GLN A 20 5.01 4.40 0.15
N ALA A 21 4.93 3.90 1.39
CA ALA A 21 3.75 4.07 2.24
C ALA A 21 3.50 5.53 2.63
N SER A 22 4.58 6.31 2.78
CA SER A 22 4.55 7.72 3.19
C SER A 22 3.94 8.65 2.15
N GLU A 23 3.88 8.22 0.88
CA GLU A 23 3.30 8.99 -0.23
C GLU A 23 1.75 8.99 -0.23
N ASP A 24 1.10 8.29 0.70
CA ASP A 24 -0.36 8.11 0.79
C ASP A 24 -1.01 7.77 -0.57
N PRO A 25 -0.53 6.71 -1.27
CA PRO A 25 -0.90 6.49 -2.66
C PRO A 25 -2.36 6.12 -2.83
N ALA A 26 -3.00 6.71 -3.85
CA ALA A 26 -4.37 6.39 -4.20
C ALA A 26 -4.49 4.94 -4.74
N PRO A 27 -5.65 4.26 -4.56
CA PRO A 27 -5.89 2.93 -5.11
C PRO A 27 -5.54 2.77 -6.59
N ALA A 28 -5.81 3.79 -7.42
CA ALA A 28 -5.50 3.76 -8.85
C ALA A 28 -3.98 3.74 -9.12
N GLN A 29 -3.21 4.50 -8.35
CA GLN A 29 -1.75 4.54 -8.45
C GLN A 29 -1.13 3.19 -8.06
N ILE A 30 -1.62 2.58 -6.97
CA ILE A 30 -1.20 1.23 -6.56
C ILE A 30 -1.43 0.22 -7.70
N ARG A 31 -2.61 0.24 -8.32
CA ARG A 31 -2.92 -0.66 -9.45
C ARG A 31 -2.00 -0.42 -10.65
N ALA A 32 -1.73 0.84 -10.99
CA ALA A 32 -0.86 1.19 -12.10
C ALA A 32 0.58 0.72 -11.86
N VAL A 33 1.11 0.93 -10.66
CA VAL A 33 2.47 0.51 -10.29
C VAL A 33 2.60 -1.00 -10.30
N ILE A 34 1.60 -1.75 -9.80
CA ILE A 34 1.58 -3.21 -9.86
C ILE A 34 1.66 -3.70 -11.31
N LEU A 35 0.88 -3.11 -12.22
CA LEU A 35 0.92 -3.48 -13.64
C LEU A 35 2.28 -3.17 -14.27
N ARG A 36 2.88 -2.03 -13.93
CA ARG A 36 4.22 -1.65 -14.36
C ARG A 36 5.27 -2.66 -13.90
N SER A 37 5.29 -3.00 -12.61
CA SER A 37 6.25 -3.96 -12.04
C SER A 37 6.12 -5.34 -12.68
N LEU A 38 4.89 -5.83 -12.91
CA LEU A 38 4.66 -7.09 -13.62
C LEU A 38 5.08 -7.02 -15.10
N GLY A 39 4.92 -5.84 -15.72
CA GLY A 39 5.41 -5.53 -17.06
C GLY A 39 6.95 -5.58 -17.17
N GLN A 40 7.66 -5.17 -16.12
CA GLN A 40 9.11 -5.12 -16.07
C GLN A 40 9.74 -6.46 -15.67
N HIS A 41 9.23 -7.09 -14.61
CA HIS A 41 9.89 -8.24 -13.97
C HIS A 41 9.17 -9.57 -14.20
N ARG A 42 7.93 -9.55 -14.72
CA ARG A 42 7.02 -10.70 -14.72
C ARG A 42 6.79 -11.23 -13.28
N THR A 43 5.97 -12.25 -13.13
CA THR A 43 5.66 -12.83 -11.81
C THR A 43 6.90 -13.45 -11.16
N ALA A 44 7.67 -14.24 -11.91
CA ALA A 44 8.86 -14.91 -11.40
C ALA A 44 9.97 -13.93 -10.98
N GLY A 45 10.18 -12.84 -11.74
CA GLY A 45 11.17 -11.83 -11.37
C GLY A 45 10.76 -11.02 -10.14
N CYS A 46 9.47 -10.74 -9.95
CA CYS A 46 8.99 -10.15 -8.69
C CYS A 46 9.29 -11.07 -7.50
N ALA A 47 9.00 -12.36 -7.61
CA ALA A 47 9.27 -13.33 -6.56
C ALA A 47 10.78 -13.46 -6.24
N ALA A 48 11.64 -13.44 -7.28
CA ALA A 48 13.09 -13.49 -7.11
C ALA A 48 13.64 -12.27 -6.36
N LEU A 49 13.17 -11.07 -6.73
CA LEU A 49 13.58 -9.82 -6.05
C LEU A 49 13.08 -9.76 -4.60
N VAL A 50 11.85 -10.25 -4.34
CA VAL A 50 11.35 -10.41 -2.96
C VAL A 50 12.26 -11.35 -2.17
N ALA A 51 12.61 -12.51 -2.73
CA ALA A 51 13.48 -13.48 -2.06
C ALA A 51 14.88 -12.91 -1.79
N GLN A 52 15.43 -12.14 -2.72
CA GLN A 52 16.70 -11.44 -2.55
C GLN A 52 16.64 -10.46 -1.36
N GLU A 53 15.61 -9.60 -1.32
CA GLU A 53 15.45 -8.63 -0.24
C GLU A 53 15.27 -9.29 1.13
N TYR A 54 14.57 -10.43 1.18
CA TYR A 54 14.46 -11.22 2.41
C TYR A 54 15.78 -11.86 2.86
N GLY A 55 16.69 -12.13 1.92
CA GLY A 55 18.05 -12.59 2.22
C GLY A 55 18.95 -11.47 2.73
N ASP A 56 18.87 -10.30 2.12
CA ASP A 56 19.75 -9.17 2.42
C ASP A 56 19.28 -8.36 3.63
N HIS A 57 17.98 -8.01 3.68
CA HIS A 57 17.38 -7.13 4.69
C HIS A 57 16.04 -7.70 5.21
N PRO A 58 16.06 -8.81 5.98
CA PRO A 58 14.85 -9.53 6.37
C PRO A 58 13.83 -8.68 7.16
N SER A 59 14.30 -7.81 8.06
CA SER A 59 13.41 -6.96 8.86
C SER A 59 12.68 -5.92 8.00
N GLU A 60 13.41 -5.26 7.10
CA GLU A 60 12.87 -4.24 6.18
C GLU A 60 11.89 -4.89 5.18
N ALA A 61 12.25 -6.07 4.67
CA ALA A 61 11.37 -6.86 3.82
C ALA A 61 10.05 -7.20 4.53
N VAL A 62 10.07 -7.61 5.79
CA VAL A 62 8.83 -7.89 6.55
C VAL A 62 7.94 -6.65 6.65
N GLU A 63 8.50 -5.49 6.97
CA GLU A 63 7.73 -4.25 7.08
C GLU A 63 7.13 -3.84 5.73
N ARG A 64 7.92 -3.92 4.66
CA ARG A 64 7.47 -3.58 3.31
C ARG A 64 6.40 -4.54 2.79
N MET A 65 6.54 -5.85 3.04
CA MET A 65 5.53 -6.84 2.63
C MET A 65 4.22 -6.66 3.41
N ARG A 66 4.29 -6.35 4.71
CA ARG A 66 3.10 -6.03 5.52
C ARG A 66 2.34 -4.84 4.94
N TRP A 67 3.05 -3.78 4.57
CA TRP A 67 2.45 -2.64 3.89
C TRP A 67 1.86 -3.04 2.54
N ALA A 68 2.60 -3.76 1.70
CA ALA A 68 2.16 -4.14 0.35
C ALA A 68 0.86 -4.96 0.39
N VAL A 69 0.76 -5.93 1.29
CA VAL A 69 -0.47 -6.73 1.49
C VAL A 69 -1.65 -5.84 1.90
N ALA A 70 -1.46 -4.93 2.85
CA ALA A 70 -2.52 -4.01 3.29
C ALA A 70 -2.96 -3.04 2.19
N ALA A 71 -2.00 -2.52 1.41
CA ALA A 71 -2.24 -1.62 0.30
C ALA A 71 -3.00 -2.32 -0.84
N VAL A 72 -2.61 -3.54 -1.21
CA VAL A 72 -3.32 -4.35 -2.22
C VAL A 72 -4.75 -4.64 -1.78
N ARG A 73 -4.96 -5.04 -0.53
CA ARG A 73 -6.31 -5.28 0.01
C ARG A 73 -7.19 -4.05 -0.10
N THR A 74 -6.64 -2.87 0.21
CA THR A 74 -7.36 -1.59 0.10
C THR A 74 -7.63 -1.22 -1.35
N ALA A 75 -6.66 -1.39 -2.24
CA ALA A 75 -6.76 -0.97 -3.65
C ALA A 75 -7.69 -1.85 -4.50
N TYR A 76 -7.92 -3.09 -4.08
CA TYR A 76 -8.80 -4.05 -4.76
C TYR A 76 -10.04 -4.44 -3.94
N ALA A 77 -10.27 -3.80 -2.79
CA ALA A 77 -11.54 -3.92 -2.08
C ALA A 77 -12.67 -3.42 -3.00
N ARG A 78 -13.76 -4.19 -3.06
CA ARG A 78 -14.91 -3.76 -3.87
C ARG A 78 -15.57 -2.52 -3.22
N PRO A 79 -16.11 -1.59 -4.03
CA PRO A 79 -16.62 -0.30 -3.55
C PRO A 79 -17.85 -0.41 -2.63
N GLU A 80 -18.50 -1.56 -2.48
CA GLU A 80 -19.56 -1.72 -1.46
C GLU A 80 -19.06 -1.51 0.00
N HIS A 81 -17.74 -1.46 0.24
CA HIS A 81 -17.14 -1.06 1.51
C HIS A 81 -16.52 0.36 1.52
N ALA A 82 -16.49 1.07 0.39
CA ALA A 82 -15.86 2.40 0.27
C ALA A 82 -16.55 3.48 1.12
N GLY A 83 -17.86 3.32 1.38
CA GLY A 83 -18.60 4.19 2.29
C GLY A 83 -18.05 4.18 3.72
N SER A 84 -17.51 3.03 4.18
CA SER A 84 -16.91 2.92 5.52
C SER A 84 -15.50 3.53 5.60
N THR A 85 -14.74 3.49 4.50
CA THR A 85 -13.38 4.03 4.41
C THR A 85 -13.39 5.54 4.27
N PHE A 86 -14.34 6.09 3.49
CA PHE A 86 -14.60 7.52 3.40
C PHE A 86 -14.91 8.10 4.79
N LEU A 87 -15.83 7.49 5.53
CA LEU A 87 -16.17 7.89 6.90
C LEU A 87 -14.98 7.79 7.88
N ARG A 88 -14.07 6.82 7.72
CA ARG A 88 -12.84 6.74 8.53
C ARG A 88 -11.84 7.85 8.20
N ARG A 89 -11.68 8.20 6.92
CA ARG A 89 -10.79 9.29 6.47
C ARG A 89 -11.30 10.62 6.99
N GLU A 90 -12.60 10.89 6.83
CA GLU A 90 -13.23 12.11 7.34
C GLU A 90 -13.11 12.19 8.88
N ARG A 91 -13.29 11.08 9.60
CA ARG A 91 -13.05 11.05 11.06
C ARG A 91 -11.60 11.30 11.44
N ARG A 92 -10.63 10.75 10.70
CA ARG A 92 -9.19 11.00 10.95
C ARG A 92 -8.83 12.46 10.69
N GLU A 93 -9.38 13.04 9.64
CA GLU A 93 -9.18 14.45 9.28
C GLU A 93 -9.79 15.37 10.33
N ARG A 94 -11.02 15.10 10.78
CA ARG A 94 -11.64 15.79 11.92
C ARG A 94 -10.84 15.65 13.21
N ARG A 95 -10.23 14.48 13.49
CA ARG A 95 -9.35 14.29 14.65
C ARG A 95 -8.02 15.05 14.52
N ARG A 96 -7.44 15.14 13.33
CA ARG A 96 -6.24 15.94 13.06
C ARG A 96 -6.53 17.44 13.24
N SER A 97 -7.66 17.93 12.71
CA SER A 97 -8.09 19.33 12.88
C SER A 97 -8.44 19.67 14.33
N ALA A 98 -9.06 18.74 15.06
CA ALA A 98 -9.34 18.92 16.50
C ALA A 98 -8.06 18.85 17.37
N GLY A 99 -7.05 18.08 16.96
CA GLY A 99 -5.74 18.05 17.59
C GLY A 99 -4.94 19.35 17.36
N ALA A 100 -5.01 19.90 16.15
CA ALA A 100 -4.38 21.19 15.82
C ALA A 100 -5.00 22.37 16.57
N ALA A 101 -6.33 22.40 16.72
CA ALA A 101 -7.03 23.47 17.46
C ALA A 101 -6.72 23.48 18.97
N ARG A 102 -6.32 22.34 19.57
CA ARG A 102 -5.92 22.27 20.99
C ARG A 102 -4.51 22.75 21.27
N ALA A 103 -3.63 22.81 20.26
CA ALA A 103 -2.24 23.26 20.43
C ALA A 103 -2.11 24.80 20.47
N THR A 104 -3.08 25.54 19.93
CA THR A 104 -3.00 26.99 19.76
C THR A 104 -3.43 27.81 20.99
N VAL A 105 -3.96 27.18 22.04
CA VAL A 105 -4.57 27.90 23.19
C VAL A 105 -3.61 28.09 24.38
N ARG A 106 -2.31 27.74 24.28
CA ARG A 106 -1.38 27.78 25.43
C ARG A 106 -0.34 28.91 25.44
N LEU A 107 -0.55 29.99 24.69
CA LEU A 107 0.25 31.21 24.80
C LEU A 107 -0.69 32.42 24.74
N GLY A 108 -1.12 32.88 25.92
CA GLY A 108 -1.96 34.05 26.14
C GLY A 108 -2.15 34.27 27.62
#